data_AF-A0A2E5Y472-F1
#
_entry.id   AF-A0A2E5Y472-F1
#
_cell.length_a   1.000
_cell.length_b   1.000
_cell.length_c   1.000
_cell.angle_alpha   90.00
_cell.angle_beta   90.00
_cell.angle_gamma   90.00
#
_symmetry.space_group_name_H-M   'P 1'
#
loop_
_entity.id
_entity.type
_entity.pdbx_description
1 polymer ?
#
loop_
_entity_poly.entity_id
_entity_poly.type
_entity_poly.pdbx_seq_one_letter_code
_entity_poly.pdbx_strand_id
1 'polypeptide(L)'
;MKVVRFSELGESVREAMQGARWILLEQDELQHALSALMFAELDGVLVAVDHRTSTPDNGLWQRAVHLLLVSEKEDAEKIQQKSGITKVISSDNATLEDYLW
;
A
#
# COMPACT_ATOMS: atom_id res chain seq x y z
N MET A 1 11.03 -13.41 2.43
CA MET A 1 10.86 -11.95 2.28
C MET A 1 10.13 -11.44 3.52
N LYS A 2 10.64 -10.43 4.24
CA LYS A 2 9.95 -9.87 5.41
C LYS A 2 8.87 -8.91 4.94
N VAL A 3 7.65 -9.11 5.43
CA VAL A 3 6.47 -8.27 5.18
C VAL A 3 5.97 -7.79 6.53
N VAL A 4 5.59 -6.52 6.64
CA VAL A 4 5.05 -5.93 7.87
C VAL A 4 3.70 -5.27 7.58
N ARG A 5 2.78 -5.31 8.55
CA ARG A 5 1.54 -4.53 8.49
C ARG A 5 1.69 -3.23 9.26
N PHE A 6 1.11 -2.14 8.77
CA PHE A 6 1.19 -0.85 9.44
C PHE A 6 0.64 -0.90 10.88
N SER A 7 -0.49 -1.58 11.08
CA SER A 7 -1.08 -1.86 12.39
C SER A 7 -0.15 -2.56 13.40
N GLU A 8 0.93 -3.21 12.95
CA GLU A 8 1.86 -3.97 13.79
C GLU A 8 3.16 -3.20 14.12
N LEU A 9 3.36 -1.99 13.58
CA LEU A 9 4.66 -1.28 13.68
C LEU A 9 4.97 -0.69 15.07
N GLY A 10 3.97 -0.47 15.90
CA GLY A 10 4.14 0.16 17.22
C GLY A 10 4.73 1.59 17.14
N GLU A 11 5.41 2.03 18.19
CA GLU A 11 5.94 3.40 18.28
C GLU A 11 7.24 3.59 17.46
N SER A 12 8.13 2.59 17.45
CA SER A 12 9.39 2.63 16.72
C SER A 12 9.24 2.16 15.26
N VAL A 13 8.50 2.92 14.46
CA VAL A 13 8.19 2.61 13.04
C VAL A 13 9.43 2.16 12.25
N ARG A 14 10.53 2.91 12.35
CA ARG A 14 11.75 2.63 11.57
C ARG A 14 12.42 1.30 11.97
N GLU A 15 12.46 1.00 13.26
CA GLU A 15 13.04 -0.26 13.75
C GLU A 15 12.18 -1.45 13.35
N ALA A 16 10.85 -1.31 13.45
CA ALA A 16 9.91 -2.35 13.04
C ALA A 16 10.03 -2.68 11.53
N MET A 17 10.25 -1.66 10.70
CA MET A 17 10.44 -1.79 9.25
C MET A 17 11.83 -2.30 8.85
N GLN A 18 12.79 -2.43 9.76
CA GLN A 18 14.15 -2.84 9.42
C GLN A 18 14.18 -4.20 8.70
N GLY A 19 14.77 -4.23 7.50
CA GLY A 19 14.85 -5.42 6.65
C GLY A 19 13.53 -5.86 6.03
N ALA A 20 12.45 -5.08 6.18
CA ALA A 20 11.19 -5.32 5.48
C ALA A 20 11.37 -5.05 3.98
N ARG A 21 10.74 -5.88 3.16
CA ARG A 21 10.62 -5.65 1.72
C ARG A 21 9.30 -4.98 1.37
N TRP A 22 8.27 -5.26 2.16
CA TRP A 22 6.91 -4.76 1.97
C TRP A 22 6.33 -4.25 3.28
N ILE A 23 5.60 -3.13 3.19
CA ILE A 23 4.63 -2.69 4.17
C ILE A 23 3.23 -2.76 3.57
N LEU A 24 2.29 -3.35 4.30
CA LEU A 24 0.88 -3.45 3.93
C LEU A 24 0.07 -2.47 4.78
N LEU A 25 -0.85 -1.76 4.14
CA LEU A 25 -1.75 -0.81 4.78
C LEU A 25 -3.19 -1.07 4.36
N GLU A 26 -4.10 -0.86 5.30
CA GLU A 26 -5.50 -0.60 5.00
C GLU A 26 -5.69 0.87 4.61
N GLN A 27 -6.73 1.16 3.85
CA GLN A 27 -7.01 2.51 3.38
C GLN A 27 -7.13 3.54 4.51
N ASP A 28 -7.81 3.19 5.60
CA ASP A 28 -8.07 4.09 6.74
C ASP A 28 -6.79 4.40 7.56
N GLU A 29 -5.75 3.60 7.38
CA GLU A 29 -4.42 3.79 7.95
C GLU A 29 -3.60 4.85 7.19
N LEU A 30 -3.90 5.12 5.91
CA LEU A 30 -3.12 6.05 5.06
C LEU A 30 -2.95 7.43 5.68
N GLN A 31 -3.99 7.96 6.31
CA GLN A 31 -3.97 9.28 6.96
C GLN A 31 -3.00 9.35 8.16
N HIS A 32 -2.68 8.20 8.75
CA HIS A 32 -1.77 8.07 9.89
C HIS A 32 -0.38 7.56 9.48
N ALA A 33 -0.22 7.11 8.24
CA ALA A 33 0.96 6.41 7.77
C ALA A 33 2.11 7.29 7.27
N LEU A 34 2.03 8.61 7.42
CA LEU A 34 3.03 9.54 6.86
C LEU A 34 4.47 9.14 7.19
N SER A 35 4.76 8.81 8.45
CA SER A 35 6.09 8.38 8.89
C SER A 35 6.52 7.06 8.24
N ALA A 36 5.62 6.08 8.14
CA ALA A 36 5.91 4.79 7.54
C ALA A 36 6.16 4.92 6.02
N LEU A 37 5.37 5.74 5.32
CA LEU A 37 5.58 6.02 3.89
C LEU A 37 6.92 6.73 3.64
N MET A 38 7.30 7.68 4.50
CA MET A 38 8.60 8.35 4.40
C MET A 38 9.77 7.37 4.58
N PHE A 39 9.71 6.48 5.57
CA PHE A 39 10.76 5.47 5.77
C PHE A 39 10.76 4.42 4.67
N ALA A 40 9.59 4.05 4.14
CA ALA A 40 9.50 3.14 3.02
C ALA A 40 10.27 3.66 1.80
N GLU A 41 10.09 4.95 1.47
CA GLU A 41 10.82 5.63 0.40
C GLU A 41 12.34 5.63 0.65
N LEU A 42 12.77 5.98 1.87
CA LEU A 42 14.19 6.09 2.21
C LEU A 42 14.92 4.73 2.22
N ASP A 43 14.26 3.70 2.73
CA ASP A 43 14.86 2.38 2.95
C ASP A 43 14.53 1.39 1.79
N GLY A 44 13.84 1.86 0.73
CA GLY A 44 13.51 1.05 -0.45
C GLY A 44 12.49 -0.07 -0.18
N VAL A 45 11.61 0.14 0.79
CA VAL A 45 10.51 -0.76 1.14
C VAL A 45 9.32 -0.47 0.23
N LEU A 46 8.75 -1.52 -0.37
CA LEU A 46 7.58 -1.39 -1.23
C LEU A 46 6.30 -1.24 -0.39
N VAL A 47 5.36 -0.46 -0.90
CA VAL A 47 4.11 -0.15 -0.20
C VAL A 47 2.95 -0.77 -0.95
N ALA A 48 2.14 -1.55 -0.24
CA ALA A 48 0.91 -2.11 -0.73
C ALA A 48 -0.29 -1.60 0.09
N VAL A 49 -1.38 -1.25 -0.58
CA VAL A 49 -2.57 -0.69 0.05
C VAL A 49 -3.82 -1.45 -0.38
N ASP A 50 -4.62 -1.85 0.59
CA ASP A 50 -5.98 -2.33 0.38
C ASP A 50 -6.94 -1.12 0.42
N HIS A 51 -7.55 -0.83 -0.73
CA HIS A 51 -8.43 0.31 -0.95
C HIS A 51 -9.81 -0.15 -1.43
N ARG A 52 -10.26 -1.34 -0.99
CA ARG A 52 -11.57 -1.89 -1.36
C ARG A 52 -12.75 -1.23 -0.64
N THR A 53 -12.50 -0.58 0.49
CA THR A 53 -13.55 -0.01 1.35
C THR A 53 -14.01 1.39 0.92
N SER A 54 -13.33 2.04 -0.03
CA SER A 54 -13.82 3.25 -0.69
C SER A 54 -13.26 3.41 -2.11
N THR A 55 -13.85 4.34 -2.87
CA THR A 55 -13.28 4.77 -4.16
C THR A 55 -11.94 5.48 -3.94
N PRO A 56 -10.87 5.12 -4.67
CA PRO A 56 -9.58 5.80 -4.61
C PRO A 56 -9.68 7.30 -4.88
N ASP A 57 -9.21 8.11 -3.94
CA ASP A 57 -9.03 9.56 -4.13
C ASP A 57 -7.67 9.87 -4.77
N ASN A 58 -7.54 11.03 -5.42
CA ASN A 58 -6.28 11.49 -5.98
C ASN A 58 -5.38 12.12 -4.90
N GLY A 59 -4.99 11.34 -3.90
CA GLY A 59 -4.11 11.79 -2.82
C GLY A 59 -2.61 11.69 -3.13
N LEU A 60 -1.79 12.48 -2.42
CA LEU A 60 -0.32 12.45 -2.54
C LEU A 60 0.29 11.09 -2.19
N TRP A 61 -0.40 10.30 -1.36
CA TRP A 61 0.02 8.98 -0.92
C TRP A 61 0.22 8.00 -2.09
N GLN A 62 -0.50 8.18 -3.20
CA GLN A 62 -0.39 7.32 -4.39
C GLN A 62 1.04 7.23 -4.91
N ARG A 63 1.85 8.28 -4.75
CA ARG A 63 3.25 8.31 -5.20
C ARG A 63 4.16 7.32 -4.46
N ALA A 64 3.82 6.99 -3.22
CA ALA A 64 4.57 6.01 -2.42
C ALA A 64 4.05 4.59 -2.65
N VAL A 65 2.87 4.42 -3.27
CA VAL A 65 2.19 3.12 -3.42
C VAL A 65 2.65 2.39 -4.68
N HIS A 66 3.05 1.14 -4.48
CA HIS A 66 3.53 0.26 -5.54
C HIS A 66 2.46 -0.76 -5.94
N LEU A 67 1.69 -1.24 -4.98
CA LEU A 67 0.57 -2.17 -5.18
C LEU A 67 -0.72 -1.58 -4.59
N LEU A 68 -1.79 -1.53 -5.37
CA LEU A 68 -3.11 -1.14 -4.89
C LEU A 68 -4.11 -2.25 -5.18
N LEU A 69 -4.81 -2.72 -4.15
CA LEU A 69 -5.96 -3.62 -4.29
C LEU A 69 -7.25 -2.81 -4.18
N VAL A 70 -8.12 -2.91 -5.18
CA VAL A 70 -9.42 -2.23 -5.25
C VAL A 70 -10.53 -3.26 -5.46
N SER A 71 -11.77 -2.85 -5.22
CA SER A 71 -12.92 -3.73 -5.39
C SER A 71 -13.13 -4.07 -6.87
N GLU A 72 -13.74 -5.23 -7.15
CA GLU A 72 -14.12 -5.67 -8.51
C GLU A 72 -15.02 -4.68 -9.27
N LYS A 73 -15.65 -3.75 -8.55
CA LYS A 73 -16.46 -2.66 -9.14
C LYS A 73 -15.61 -1.55 -9.77
N GLU A 74 -14.34 -1.44 -9.40
CA GLU A 74 -13.43 -0.41 -9.84
C GLU A 74 -12.61 -0.88 -11.06
N ASP A 75 -12.37 0.05 -11.98
CA ASP A 75 -11.57 -0.18 -13.19
C ASP A 75 -10.08 -0.01 -12.86
N ALA A 76 -9.41 -1.13 -12.56
CA ALA A 76 -8.00 -1.14 -12.18
C ALA A 76 -7.08 -0.56 -13.25
N GLU A 77 -7.32 -0.83 -14.54
CA GLU A 77 -6.47 -0.33 -15.62
C GLU A 77 -6.55 1.20 -15.71
N LYS A 78 -7.77 1.74 -15.63
CA LYS A 78 -8.00 3.19 -15.62
C LYS A 78 -7.41 3.85 -14.37
N ILE A 79 -7.51 3.22 -13.21
CA ILE A 79 -6.89 3.73 -11.97
C ILE A 79 -5.38 3.74 -12.12
N GLN A 80 -4.78 2.65 -12.60
CA GLN A 80 -3.33 2.52 -12.81
C GLN A 80 -2.79 3.62 -13.73
N GLN A 81 -3.45 3.86 -14.86
CA GLN A 81 -3.05 4.91 -15.81
C GLN A 81 -3.12 6.32 -15.21
N LYS A 82 -4.07 6.58 -14.30
CA LYS A 82 -4.27 7.91 -13.69
C LYS A 82 -3.37 8.16 -12.49
N SER A 83 -3.15 7.15 -11.66
CA SER A 83 -2.38 7.28 -10.42
C SER A 83 -0.88 7.13 -10.62
N GLY A 84 -0.47 6.39 -11.66
CA GLY A 84 0.94 6.01 -11.86
C GLY A 84 1.42 4.91 -10.92
N ILE A 85 0.52 4.27 -10.15
CA ILE A 85 0.85 3.14 -9.28
C ILE A 85 1.33 1.97 -10.15
N THR A 86 2.36 1.26 -9.70
CA THR A 86 3.02 0.22 -10.52
C THR A 86 2.10 -0.94 -10.85
N LYS A 87 1.29 -1.39 -9.88
CA LYS A 87 0.37 -2.52 -10.04
C LYS A 87 -0.95 -2.21 -9.34
N VAL A 88 -2.04 -2.21 -10.08
CA VAL A 88 -3.40 -2.08 -9.52
C VAL A 88 -4.17 -3.35 -9.83
N ILE A 89 -4.79 -3.94 -8.80
CA ILE A 89 -5.55 -5.19 -8.91
C ILE A 89 -6.98 -4.94 -8.48
N SER A 90 -7.92 -5.40 -9.28
CA SER A 90 -9.36 -5.39 -8.98
C SER A 90 -9.77 -6.82 -8.59
N SER A 91 -10.08 -7.05 -7.30
CA SER A 91 -10.43 -8.38 -6.79
C SER A 91 -11.05 -8.30 -5.38
N ASP A 92 -12.21 -8.92 -5.19
CA ASP A 92 -12.89 -8.93 -3.89
C ASP A 92 -12.45 -10.13 -3.02
N ASN A 93 -11.91 -11.19 -3.64
CA ASN A 93 -11.59 -12.46 -2.96
C ASN A 93 -10.10 -12.67 -2.65
N ALA A 94 -9.23 -11.73 -3.01
CA ALA A 94 -7.79 -11.87 -2.86
C ALA A 94 -7.24 -11.03 -1.70
N THR A 95 -5.99 -11.29 -1.35
CA THR A 95 -5.22 -10.54 -0.37
C THR A 95 -4.08 -9.77 -1.07
N LEU A 96 -3.49 -8.78 -0.41
CA LEU A 96 -2.32 -8.07 -0.95
C LEU A 96 -1.14 -9.03 -1.14
N GLU A 97 -1.00 -9.98 -0.23
CA GLU A 97 0.04 -11.00 -0.18
C GLU A 97 0.10 -11.84 -1.45
N ASP A 98 -1.04 -12.10 -2.09
CA ASP A 98 -1.13 -12.86 -3.35
C ASP A 98 -0.44 -12.16 -4.54
N TYR A 99 -0.19 -10.85 -4.44
CA TYR A 99 0.28 -10.02 -5.53
C TYR A 99 1.63 -9.33 -5.29
N LEU A 100 2.27 -9.59 -4.15
CA LEU A 100 3.61 -9.08 -3.83
C LEU A 100 4.68 -9.65 -4.79
N TRP A 101 5.78 -8.93 -4.96
CA TRP A 101 6.93 -9.35 -5.78
C TRP A 101 8.28 -8.99 -5.15
#